data_AF-A0A0D6P8W7-F1
#
_entry.id   AF-A0A0D6P8W7-F1
#
_cell.length_a   1.000
_cell.length_b   1.000
_cell.length_c   1.000
_cell.angle_alpha   90.00
_cell.angle_beta   90.00
_cell.angle_gamma   90.00
#
_symmetry.space_group_name_H-M   'P 1'
#
loop_
_entity.id
_entity.type
_entity.pdbx_description
1 polymer ?
#
loop_
_entity_poly.entity_id
_entity_poly.type
_entity_poly.pdbx_seq_one_letter_code
_entity_poly.pdbx_strand_id
1 'polypeptide(L)'
;MGALSGLLDSIRDEGCVECNEWCVEDGLATARIPQIAGDEVRVVVEAVPAGGWDWAVWRFPTLPGAVWSGRALSQTEAMSAARRVAQLICLAPTQMSSPAGYLHAYA
;
A
#
# COMPACT_ATOMS: atom_id res chain seq x y z
N MET A 1 -0.19 -18.61 12.65
CA MET A 1 -0.46 -17.36 13.39
C MET A 1 0.81 -16.53 13.68
N GLY A 2 1.92 -16.67 12.94
CA GLY A 2 3.17 -15.93 13.23
C GLY A 2 3.45 -14.69 12.36
N ALA A 3 2.98 -14.66 11.11
CA ALA A 3 3.39 -13.63 10.14
C ALA A 3 2.72 -12.25 10.34
N LEU A 4 1.48 -12.23 10.83
CA LEU A 4 0.72 -10.99 11.07
C LEU A 4 1.19 -10.24 12.32
N SER A 5 1.71 -10.96 13.33
CA SER A 5 2.23 -10.31 14.55
C SER A 5 3.52 -9.55 14.26
N GLY A 6 4.42 -10.11 13.44
CA GLY A 6 5.65 -9.41 13.01
C GLY A 6 5.38 -8.22 12.08
N LEU A 7 4.28 -8.26 11.31
CA LEU A 7 3.82 -7.13 10.49
C LEU A 7 3.47 -5.91 11.37
N LEU A 8 2.72 -6.16 12.44
CA LEU A 8 2.24 -5.13 13.36
C LEU A 8 3.40 -4.45 14.10
N ASP A 9 4.39 -5.23 14.53
CA ASP A 9 5.59 -4.67 15.19
C ASP A 9 6.46 -3.87 14.20
N SER A 10 6.59 -4.31 12.94
CA SER A 10 7.34 -3.58 11.90
C SER A 10 6.63 -2.29 11.42
N ILE A 11 5.30 -2.20 11.54
CA ILE A 11 4.57 -0.97 11.22
C ILE A 11 4.91 0.17 12.20
N ARG A 12 5.16 -0.16 13.48
CA ARG A 12 5.36 0.83 14.55
C ARG A 12 6.72 1.54 14.56
N ASP A 13 7.76 0.95 13.96
CA ASP A 13 9.15 1.36 14.25
C ASP A 13 9.74 2.40 13.26
N GLU A 14 9.16 2.55 12.07
CA GLU A 14 9.72 3.43 11.03
C GLU A 14 8.80 4.64 10.75
N GLY A 15 9.18 5.78 11.34
CA GLY A 15 8.77 7.17 11.06
C GLY A 15 7.47 7.41 10.30
N CYS A 16 6.46 7.91 11.01
CA CYS A 16 5.20 8.38 10.42
C CYS A 16 5.46 9.55 9.45
N VAL A 17 4.95 9.43 8.23
CA VAL A 17 4.70 10.59 7.37
C VAL A 17 3.25 11.00 7.63
N GLU A 18 3.00 12.23 8.07
CA GLU A 18 1.69 12.69 8.60
C GLU A 18 0.49 12.51 7.65
N CYS A 19 0.75 12.23 6.37
CA CYS A 19 -0.25 12.03 5.32
C CYS A 19 -0.66 10.56 5.10
N ASN A 20 0.05 9.58 5.68
CA ASN A 20 -0.30 8.17 5.58
C ASN A 20 -0.25 7.47 6.94
N GLU A 21 -1.41 7.03 7.41
CA GLU A 21 -1.51 6.20 8.61
C GLU A 21 -1.55 4.72 8.20
N TRP A 22 -0.62 3.93 8.73
CA TRP A 22 -0.59 2.49 8.54
C TRP A 22 -1.35 1.80 9.67
N CYS A 23 -2.33 1.00 9.31
CA CYS A 23 -3.15 0.22 10.22
C CYS A 23 -3.30 -1.20 9.70
N VAL A 24 -3.91 -2.07 10.50
CA VAL A 24 -4.32 -3.40 10.04
C VAL A 24 -5.84 -3.41 9.87
N GLU A 25 -6.28 -3.54 8.62
CA GLU A 25 -7.69 -3.63 8.21
C GLU A 25 -7.91 -4.99 7.56
N ASP A 26 -8.94 -5.73 7.99
CA ASP A 26 -9.27 -7.08 7.48
C ASP A 26 -8.09 -8.08 7.49
N GLY A 27 -7.16 -7.91 8.43
CA GLY A 27 -5.95 -8.74 8.55
C GLY A 27 -4.83 -8.37 7.58
N LEU A 28 -4.92 -7.24 6.88
CA LEU A 28 -3.93 -6.74 5.92
C LEU A 28 -3.27 -5.45 6.43
N ALA A 29 -1.96 -5.29 6.19
CA ALA A 29 -1.31 -4.00 6.40
C ALA A 29 -1.83 -3.00 5.37
N THR A 30 -2.47 -1.94 5.84
CA THR A 30 -3.14 -0.96 4.99
C THR A 30 -2.73 0.45 5.37
N ALA A 31 -2.24 1.21 4.40
CA ALA A 31 -2.05 2.64 4.48
C ALA A 31 -3.24 3.36 3.84
N ARG A 32 -3.83 4.31 4.55
CA ARG A 32 -4.90 5.16 4.02
C ARG A 32 -4.37 6.55 3.75
N ILE A 33 -4.55 7.01 2.50
CA ILE A 33 -3.99 8.28 2.03
C ILE A 33 -5.13 9.11 1.45
N PRO A 34 -5.59 10.14 2.17
CA PRO A 34 -6.62 11.05 1.68
C PRO A 34 -6.20 11.70 0.36
N GLN A 35 -7.14 11.85 -0.57
CA GLN A 35 -6.94 12.58 -1.82
C GLN A 35 -7.87 13.79 -1.89
N ILE A 36 -7.65 14.64 -2.89
CA ILE A 36 -8.48 15.82 -3.14
C ILE A 36 -9.90 15.36 -3.53
N ALA A 37 -10.91 16.17 -3.22
CA ALA A 37 -12.33 15.92 -3.53
C ALA A 37 -12.99 14.73 -2.80
N GLY A 38 -12.38 14.24 -1.71
CA GLY A 38 -12.98 13.20 -0.85
C GLY A 38 -12.69 11.77 -1.29
N ASP A 39 -11.85 11.59 -2.32
CA ASP A 39 -11.32 10.29 -2.71
C ASP A 39 -10.24 9.81 -1.71
N GLU A 40 -9.97 8.51 -1.70
CA GLU A 40 -8.96 7.87 -0.86
C GLU A 40 -8.10 6.92 -1.70
N VAL A 41 -6.80 6.88 -1.42
CA VAL A 41 -5.92 5.85 -1.96
C VAL A 41 -5.51 4.93 -0.83
N ARG A 42 -5.61 3.62 -1.06
CA ARG A 42 -5.17 2.59 -0.12
C ARG A 42 -3.97 1.87 -0.66
N VAL A 43 -2.94 1.71 0.16
CA VAL A 43 -1.82 0.82 -0.14
C VAL A 43 -1.92 -0.38 0.80
N VAL A 44 -2.02 -1.57 0.24
CA VAL A 44 -2.26 -2.81 0.98
C VAL A 44 -1.10 -3.76 0.77
N VAL A 45 -0.70 -4.49 1.81
CA VAL A 45 0.28 -5.57 1.76
C VAL A 45 -0.33 -6.85 2.29
N GLU A 46 -0.22 -7.93 1.52
CA GLU A 46 -0.81 -9.23 1.84
C GLU A 46 0.18 -10.38 1.62
N ALA A 47 0.00 -11.46 2.37
CA ALA A 47 0.77 -12.69 2.19
C ALA A 47 0.10 -13.57 1.12
N VAL A 48 0.89 -14.10 0.18
CA VAL A 48 0.35 -14.92 -0.92
C VAL A 48 0.36 -16.41 -0.51
N PRO A 49 -0.73 -17.17 -0.76
CA PRO A 49 -0.80 -18.58 -0.37
C PRO A 49 0.30 -19.48 -0.95
N ALA A 50 0.84 -19.13 -2.13
CA ALA A 50 1.91 -19.87 -2.80
C ALA A 50 3.32 -19.51 -2.29
N GLY A 51 3.42 -18.71 -1.22
CA GLY A 51 4.68 -18.11 -0.78
C GLY A 51 4.92 -16.74 -1.44
N GLY A 52 5.60 -15.88 -0.70
CA GLY A 52 5.83 -14.48 -1.05
C GLY A 52 4.77 -13.53 -0.51
N TRP A 53 4.91 -12.27 -0.88
CA TRP A 53 4.11 -11.15 -0.40
C TRP A 53 3.75 -10.26 -1.57
N ASP A 54 2.50 -9.86 -1.65
CA ASP A 54 2.02 -8.91 -2.64
C ASP A 54 1.78 -7.56 -1.97
N TRP A 55 1.97 -6.49 -2.73
CA TRP A 55 1.50 -5.17 -2.37
C TRP A 55 0.69 -4.58 -3.51
N ALA A 56 -0.33 -3.78 -3.17
CA ALA A 56 -1.26 -3.22 -4.14
C ALA A 56 -1.74 -1.83 -3.73
N VAL A 57 -1.99 -0.97 -4.71
CA VAL A 57 -2.54 0.38 -4.55
C VAL A 57 -3.93 0.42 -5.14
N TRP A 58 -4.91 0.85 -4.35
CA TRP A 58 -6.31 0.94 -4.73
C TRP A 58 -6.77 2.39 -4.63
N ARG A 59 -7.68 2.79 -5.53
CA ARG A 59 -8.44 4.03 -5.38
C ARG A 59 -9.83 3.72 -4.85
N PHE A 60 -10.33 4.59 -3.98
CA PHE A 60 -11.66 4.55 -3.41
C PHE A 60 -12.33 5.91 -3.63
N PRO A 61 -13.63 5.95 -4.01
CA PRO A 61 -14.58 4.84 -4.10
C PRO A 61 -14.58 4.08 -5.46
N THR A 62 -13.64 4.36 -6.37
CA THR A 62 -13.60 3.77 -7.71
C THR A 62 -13.21 2.27 -7.71
N LEU A 63 -14.13 1.37 -8.10
CA LEU A 63 -13.95 -0.10 -8.25
C LEU A 63 -13.50 -0.52 -9.67
N PRO A 64 -13.05 -1.77 -9.95
CA PRO A 64 -12.23 -2.69 -9.16
C PRO A 64 -10.88 -2.97 -9.89
N GLY A 65 -9.77 -2.85 -9.17
CA GLY A 65 -8.44 -3.23 -9.67
C GLY A 65 -7.35 -2.42 -8.99
N ALA A 66 -6.22 -3.08 -8.67
CA ALA A 66 -5.07 -2.36 -8.17
C ALA A 66 -4.56 -1.46 -9.30
N VAL A 67 -4.42 -0.16 -9.04
CA VAL A 67 -3.82 0.78 -9.98
C VAL A 67 -2.36 0.39 -10.18
N TRP A 68 -1.67 0.04 -9.08
CA TRP A 68 -0.31 -0.48 -9.06
C TRP A 68 -0.22 -1.69 -8.14
N SER A 69 0.60 -2.67 -8.50
CA SER A 69 0.87 -3.82 -7.65
C SER A 69 2.26 -4.38 -7.93
N GLY A 70 2.83 -5.07 -6.96
CA GLY A 70 4.07 -5.81 -7.12
C GLY A 70 4.13 -6.99 -6.17
N ARG A 71 5.06 -7.90 -6.45
CA ARG A 71 5.31 -9.11 -5.67
C ARG A 71 6.72 -9.10 -5.13
N ALA A 72 6.88 -9.56 -3.90
CA ALA A 72 8.15 -9.68 -3.21
C ALA A 72 8.33 -11.07 -2.61
N LEU A 73 9.58 -11.47 -2.40
CA LEU A 73 9.91 -12.76 -1.81
C LEU A 73 9.78 -12.72 -0.28
N SER A 74 9.94 -11.53 0.32
CA SER A 74 9.83 -11.32 1.76
C SER A 74 8.84 -10.22 2.14
N GLN A 75 8.35 -10.30 3.37
CA GLN A 75 7.45 -9.31 3.97
C GLN A 75 8.09 -7.92 4.02
N THR A 76 9.35 -7.87 4.43
CA THR A 76 10.11 -6.63 4.58
C THR A 76 10.28 -5.91 3.24
N GLU A 77 10.52 -6.64 2.16
CA GLU A 77 10.60 -6.06 0.82
C GLU A 77 9.24 -5.50 0.36
N ALA A 78 8.16 -6.26 0.53
CA ALA A 78 6.82 -5.79 0.18
C ALA A 78 6.44 -4.52 0.97
N MET A 79 6.70 -4.51 2.28
CA MET A 79 6.45 -3.33 3.12
C MET A 79 7.33 -2.14 2.73
N SER A 80 8.60 -2.36 2.40
CA SER A 80 9.51 -1.30 1.97
C SER A 80 9.06 -0.67 0.65
N ALA A 81 8.63 -1.49 -0.31
CA ALA A 81 8.09 -1.02 -1.58
C ALA A 81 6.77 -0.25 -1.36
N ALA A 82 5.85 -0.83 -0.60
CA ALA A 82 4.55 -0.23 -0.31
C ALA A 82 4.67 1.12 0.43
N ARG A 83 5.57 1.23 1.40
CA ARG A 83 5.88 2.49 2.11
C ARG A 83 6.43 3.56 1.16
N ARG A 84 7.37 3.21 0.28
CA ARG A 84 7.91 4.16 -0.72
C ARG A 84 6.81 4.65 -1.66
N VAL A 85 5.95 3.75 -2.12
CA VAL A 85 4.80 4.10 -2.96
C VAL A 85 3.83 5.02 -2.20
N ALA A 86 3.49 4.70 -0.96
CA ALA A 86 2.66 5.54 -0.10
C ALA A 86 3.26 6.95 0.10
N GLN A 87 4.57 7.05 0.26
CA GLN A 87 5.28 8.34 0.36
C GLN A 87 5.21 9.14 -0.94
N LEU A 88 5.42 8.50 -2.10
CA LEU A 88 5.31 9.17 -3.40
C LEU A 88 3.90 9.70 -3.64
N ILE A 89 2.88 8.91 -3.28
CA ILE A 89 1.47 9.29 -3.36
C ILE A 89 1.18 10.53 -2.51
N CYS A 90 1.69 10.53 -1.28
CA CYS A 90 1.58 11.65 -0.36
C CYS A 90 2.21 12.95 -0.90
N LEU A 91 3.38 12.84 -1.55
CA LEU A 91 4.11 13.99 -2.07
C LEU A 91 3.50 14.54 -3.37
N ALA A 92 2.70 13.74 -4.08
CA ALA A 92 2.09 14.11 -5.37
C ALA A 92 0.61 13.66 -5.49
N PRO A 93 -0.29 14.09 -4.59
CA PRO A 93 -1.67 13.60 -4.55
C PRO A 93 -2.48 13.95 -5.81
N THR A 94 -2.10 15.00 -6.54
CA THR A 94 -2.75 15.40 -7.80
C THR A 94 -2.35 14.56 -9.00
N GLN A 95 -1.16 13.94 -9.01
CA GLN A 95 -0.63 13.24 -10.19
C GLN A 95 -1.35 11.91 -10.48
N MET A 96 -1.98 11.31 -9.48
CA MET A 96 -2.76 10.10 -9.71
C MET A 96 -4.14 10.38 -10.31
N SER A 97 -4.61 11.63 -10.37
CA SER A 97 -5.98 12.01 -10.78
C SER A 97 -6.40 11.56 -12.19
N SER A 98 -5.51 10.97 -12.98
CA SER A 98 -5.86 10.41 -14.28
C SER A 98 -6.37 8.96 -14.15
N PRO A 99 -7.61 8.65 -14.58
CA PRO A 99 -8.18 7.30 -14.52
C PRO A 99 -7.52 6.26 -15.45
N ALA A 100 -6.47 6.63 -16.18
CA ALA A 100 -5.84 5.80 -17.22
C ALA A 100 -4.43 5.27 -16.88
N GLY A 101 -3.92 5.54 -15.68
CA GLY A 101 -2.51 5.28 -15.32
C GLY A 101 -2.22 3.88 -14.80
N TYR A 102 -2.45 2.82 -15.59
CA TYR A 102 -1.82 1.52 -15.33
C TYR A 102 -0.33 1.62 -15.67
N LEU A 103 0.47 2.11 -14.73
CA LEU A 103 1.93 2.03 -14.80
C LEU A 103 2.35 0.75 -14.10
N HIS A 104 2.73 -0.26 -14.87
CA HIS A 104 3.36 -1.47 -14.35
C HIS A 104 4.68 -1.09 -13.69
N ALA A 105 4.71 -1.03 -12.36
CA ALA A 105 5.96 -1.00 -11.61
C ALA A 105 6.55 -2.42 -11.66
N TYR A 106 7.53 -2.64 -12.52
CA TYR A 106 8.39 -3.81 -12.43
C TYR A 106 9.30 -3.63 -11.21
N ALA A 107 9.23 -4.59 -10.29
CA ALA A 107 10.20 -4.77 -9.22
C ALA A 107 11.47 -5.43 -9.77
#